data_AF-A0AAW4G829-F1
#
_entry.id   AF-A0AAW4G829-F1
#
_cell.length_a   1.000
_cell.length_b   1.000
_cell.length_c   1.000
_cell.angle_alpha   90.00
_cell.angle_beta   90.00
_cell.angle_gamma   90.00
#
_symmetry.space_group_name_H-M   'P 1'
#
loop_
_entity.id
_entity.type
_entity.pdbx_description
1 polymer ?
#
loop_
_entity_poly.entity_id
_entity_poly.type
_entity_poly.pdbx_seq_one_letter_code
_entity_poly.pdbx_strand_id
1 'polypeptide(L)' 'MIDTVPGPLAEPCRFGVYTGLELELQAPDAIPPAARLGLEPPRFCGQCGRRMVVQVRPDGWSARCSRHGTVDSAELGRR' A
#
# COMPACT_ATOMS: atom_id res chain seq x y z
N MET A 1 6.16 -14.57 -22.38
CA MET A 1 5.73 -14.86 -21.00
C MET A 1 5.69 -13.51 -20.29
N ILE A 2 4.49 -12.97 -20.07
CA ILE A 2 4.33 -11.76 -19.26
C ILE A 2 4.60 -12.17 -17.82
N ASP A 3 5.73 -11.74 -17.27
CA ASP A 3 5.96 -11.78 -15.83
C ASP A 3 4.89 -10.88 -15.20
N THR A 4 3.82 -11.50 -14.69
CA THR A 4 2.72 -10.76 -14.04
C THR A 4 3.23 -10.25 -12.70
N VAL A 5 3.88 -9.09 -12.71
CA VAL A 5 4.30 -8.41 -11.50
C VAL A 5 3.05 -8.05 -10.68
N PRO A 6 2.92 -8.51 -9.43
CA PRO A 6 1.76 -8.20 -8.61
C PRO A 6 1.68 -6.70 -8.31
N GLY A 7 0.46 -6.18 -8.22
CA GLY A 7 0.22 -4.79 -7.85
C GLY A 7 0.72 -4.48 -6.42
N PRO A 8 0.88 -3.19 -6.05
CA PRO A 8 1.50 -2.80 -4.79
C PRO A 8 0.75 -3.25 -3.54
N LEU A 9 -0.56 -3.47 -3.65
CA LEU A 9 -1.46 -3.90 -2.57
C LEU A 9 -2.12 -5.26 -2.86
N ALA A 10 -1.61 -6.01 -3.84
CA ALA A 10 -2.10 -7.35 -4.11
C ALA A 10 -1.91 -8.24 -2.87
N GLU A 11 -2.90 -9.07 -2.56
CA GLU A 11 -2.80 -10.02 -1.44
C GLU A 11 -2.12 -11.31 -1.91
N PRO A 12 -1.30 -11.96 -1.07
CA PRO A 12 -0.90 -11.53 0.27
C PRO A 12 0.18 -10.42 0.24
N CYS A 13 0.05 -9.45 1.15
CA CYS A 13 1.12 -8.47 1.40
C CYS A 13 2.23 -9.11 2.25
N ARG A 14 3.49 -8.80 1.95
CA ARG A 14 4.67 -9.18 2.74
C ARG A 14 5.09 -8.07 3.70
N PHE A 15 4.82 -6.81 3.34
CA PHE A 15 5.19 -5.63 4.12
C PHE A 15 3.95 -4.85 4.56
N GLY A 16 4.03 -4.22 5.73
CA GLY A 16 3.02 -3.31 6.23
C GLY A 16 2.93 -2.05 5.38
N VAL A 17 1.75 -1.77 4.83
CA VAL A 17 1.54 -0.67 3.86
C VAL A 17 1.65 0.73 4.49
N TYR A 18 1.62 0.82 5.83
CA TYR A 18 1.75 2.07 6.59
C TYR A 18 3.10 2.23 7.29
N THR A 19 3.86 1.15 7.45
CA THR A 19 5.10 1.10 8.24
C THR A 19 6.32 0.77 7.39
N GLY A 20 6.15 0.00 6.31
CA GLY A 20 7.23 -0.52 5.48
C GLY A 20 7.97 -1.72 6.08
N LEU A 21 7.56 -2.20 7.26
CA LEU A 21 8.17 -3.35 7.94
C LEU A 21 7.63 -4.66 7.36
N GLU A 22 8.43 -5.73 7.36
CA GLU A 22 7.91 -7.08 7.07
C GLU A 22 6.83 -7.43 8.10
N LEU A 23 5.69 -7.97 7.63
CA LEU A 23 4.53 -8.23 8.49
C LEU A 23 4.86 -9.19 9.64
N GLU A 24 5.76 -10.15 9.41
CA GLU A 24 6.23 -11.11 10.42
C GLU A 24 7.01 -10.44 11.57
N LEU A 25 7.57 -9.26 11.33
CA LEU A 25 8.39 -8.51 12.30
C LEU A 25 7.66 -7.28 12.86
N GLN A 26 6.44 -7.01 12.38
CA GLN A 26 5.72 -5.80 12.74
C GLN A 26 5.06 -5.93 14.11
N ALA A 27 5.35 -4.99 15.02
CA ALA A 27 4.66 -4.91 16.29
C ALA A 27 3.16 -4.61 16.12
N PRO A 28 2.25 -5.16 16.96
CA PRO A 28 0.81 -4.97 16.82
C PRO A 28 0.35 -3.50 16.84
N ASP A 29 1.09 -2.64 17.53
CA ASP A 29 0.85 -1.21 17.71
C ASP A 29 1.64 -0.32 16.75
N ALA A 30 2.41 -0.91 15.82
CA ALA A 30 3.23 -0.15 14.87
C ALA A 30 2.40 0.64 13.85
N ILE A 31 1.12 0.30 13.63
CA ILE A 31 0.25 1.02 12.69
C ILE A 31 -0.19 2.35 13.31
N PRO A 32 0.05 3.50 12.65
CA PRO A 32 -0.38 4.80 13.14
C PRO A 32 -1.91 4.86 13.38
N PRO A 33 -2.39 5.60 14.40
CA PRO A 33 -3.82 5.71 14.69
C PRO A 33 -4.65 6.21 13.51
N ALA A 34 -4.16 7.16 12.72
CA ALA A 34 -4.90 7.69 11.58
C ALA A 34 -5.05 6.65 10.45
N ALA A 35 -4.04 5.82 10.20
CA ALA A 35 -4.13 4.67 9.31
C ALA A 35 -5.14 3.61 9.80
N ARG A 36 -5.20 3.35 11.12
CA ARG A 36 -6.23 2.45 11.70
C ARG A 36 -7.65 2.97 11.51
N LEU A 37 -7.82 4.29 11.45
CA LEU A 37 -9.08 4.96 11.16
C LEU A 37 -9.38 5.09 9.65
N GLY A 38 -8.49 4.60 8.78
CA GLY A 38 -8.65 4.71 7.32
C GLY A 38 -8.45 6.12 6.77
N LEU A 39 -7.86 7.02 7.55
CA LEU A 39 -7.66 8.43 7.18
C LEU A 39 -6.34 8.68 6.42
N GLU A 40 -5.49 7.65 6.31
CA GLU A 40 -4.20 7.75 5.64
C GLU A 40 -4.13 6.80 4.45
N PRO A 41 -3.67 7.27 3.28
CA PRO A 41 -3.37 6.38 2.17
C PRO A 41 -2.14 5.49 2.50
N PRO A 42 -2.01 4.32 1.85
CA PRO A 42 -0.85 3.46 2.02
C PRO A 42 0.41 4.17 1.52
N ARG A 43 1.46 4.17 2.34
CA ARG A 43 2.73 4.86 2.07
C ARG A 43 3.83 3.93 1.57
N PHE A 44 3.67 2.63 1.76
CA PHE A 44 4.65 1.61 1.40
C PHE A 44 4.03 0.51 0.57
N CYS A 45 4.81 -0.01 -0.37
CA CYS A 45 4.39 -1.13 -1.20
C CYS A 45 4.31 -2.40 -0.34
N GLY A 46 3.15 -3.07 -0.35
CA GLY A 46 2.94 -4.33 0.37
C GLY A 46 3.78 -5.49 -0.16
N GLN A 47 4.33 -5.39 -1.37
CA GLN A 47 5.15 -6.43 -1.99
C GLN A 47 6.66 -6.29 -1.72
N CYS A 48 7.20 -5.08 -1.60
CA CYS A 48 8.64 -4.86 -1.40
C CYS A 48 9.05 -3.84 -0.34
N GLY A 49 8.10 -3.28 0.42
CA GLY A 49 8.38 -2.35 1.52
C GLY A 49 8.90 -0.98 1.09
N ARG A 50 9.05 -0.71 -0.21
CA ARG A 50 9.53 0.59 -0.71
C ARG A 50 8.47 1.67 -0.49
N ARG A 51 8.89 2.85 -0.01
CA ARG A 51 8.03 4.03 0.08
C ARG A 51 7.51 4.41 -1.31
N MET A 52 6.21 4.56 -1.42
CA MET A 52 5.51 4.92 -2.66
C MET A 52 5.41 6.44 -2.80
N VAL A 53 5.26 6.91 -4.04
CA VAL A 53 4.81 8.28 -4.31
C VAL A 53 3.30 8.28 -4.22
N VAL A 54 2.75 9.06 -3.30
CA VAL A 54 1.31 9.14 -3.05
C VAL A 54 0.80 10.50 -3.47
N GLN A 55 -0.27 10.52 -4.27
CA GLN A 55 -1.01 11.72 -4.62
C GLN A 55 -2.40 11.64 -4.02
N VAL A 56 -2.72 12.59 -3.13
CA VAL A 56 -4.07 12.74 -2.57
C VAL A 56 -4.86 13.72 -3.42
N ARG A 57 -6.12 13.39 -3.68
CA ARG A 57 -7.11 14.16 -4.44
C ARG A 57 -8.39 14.27 -3.60
N PRO A 58 -9.27 15.26 -3.83
CA PRO A 58 -10.52 15.37 -3.07
C PRO A 58 -11.40 14.11 -3.12
N ASP A 59 -11.36 13.37 -4.23
CA ASP A 59 -12.16 12.15 -4.47
C ASP A 59 -11.42 10.84 -4.16
N GLY A 60 -10.16 10.89 -3.70
CA GLY A 60 -9.39 9.68 -3.42
C GLY A 60 -7.89 9.87 -3.45
N TRP A 61 -7.16 8.81 -3.77
CA TRP A 61 -5.70 8.85 -3.85
C TRP A 61 -5.17 7.82 -4.84
N SER A 62 -3.98 8.09 -5.37
CA SER A 62 -3.18 7.11 -6.11
C SER A 62 -1.83 6.94 -5.44
N ALA A 63 -1.29 5.73 -5.49
CA ALA A 63 0.01 5.40 -4.93
C ALA A 63 0.83 4.59 -5.93
N ARG A 64 2.05 5.03 -6.21
CA ARG A 64 2.96 4.39 -7.18
C ARG A 64 4.19 3.82 -6.51
N CYS A 65 4.40 2.52 -6.70
CA CYS A 65 5.66 1.82 -6.48
C CYS A 65 6.48 1.80 -7.77
N SER A 66 7.79 2.03 -7.66
CA SER A 66 8.69 1.97 -8.82
C SER A 66 8.85 0.56 -9.42
N ARG A 67 8.49 -0.50 -8.68
CA ARG A 67 8.61 -1.90 -9.11
C ARG A 67 7.26 -2.57 -9.41
N HIS A 68 6.28 -2.35 -8.54
CA HIS A 68 4.99 -3.05 -8.56
C HIS A 68 3.85 -2.24 -9.20
N GLY A 69 4.16 -1.07 -9.77
CA GLY A 69 3.19 -0.25 -10.49
C GLY A 69 2.38 0.66 -9.58
N THR A 70 1.18 1.02 -10.04
CA THR A 70 0.29 2.00 -9.41
C THR A 70 -0.98 1.32 -8.91
N VAL A 71 -1.56 1.86 -7.85
CA VAL A 71 -2.91 1.54 -7.38
C VAL A 71 -3.67 2.84 -7.15
N ASP A 72 -4.96 2.86 -7.49
CA ASP A 72 -5.86 3.97 -7.19
C ASP A 72 -6.99 3.52 -6.25
N SER A 73 -7.38 4.40 -5.31
CA SER A 73 -8.46 4.12 -4.37
C SER A 73 -9.80 3.81 -5.06
N ALA A 74 -10.04 4.37 -6.24
CA ALA A 74 -11.24 4.08 -7.04
C ALA A 74 -11.30 2.62 -7.52
N GLU A 75 -10.17 1.93 -7.62
CA GLU A 75 -10.10 0.50 -7.97
C GLU A 75 -10.36 -0.40 -6.75
N LEU A 76 -10.01 0.06 -5.55
CA LEU A 76 -10.20 -0.69 -4.29
C LEU A 76 -11.65 -0.70 -3.80
N GLY A 77 -12.42 0.36 -4.12
CA GLY A 77 -13.84 0.46 -3.76
C GLY A 77 -14.81 -0.28 -4.70
N ARG A 78 -14.32 -0.77 -5.85
CA ARG A 78 -15.11 -1.55 -6.80
C ARG A 78 -15.03 -3.03 -6.42
N ARG A 79 -15.82 -3.44 -5.43
CA ARG A 79 -15.93 -4.84 -4.98
C ARG A 79 -17.33 -5.37 -5.23
#